data_AF-A0A267E5L4-F1
#
_entry.id   AF-A0A267E5L4-F1
#
_cell.length_a   1.000
_cell.length_b   1.000
_cell.length_c   1.000
_cell.angle_alpha   90.00
_cell.angle_beta   90.00
_cell.angle_gamma   90.00
#
_symmetry.space_group_name_H-M   'P 1'
#
loop_
_entity.id
_entity.type
_entity.pdbx_description
1 polymer ?
#
loop_
_entity_poly.entity_id
_entity_poly.type
_entity_poly.pdbx_seq_one_letter_code
_entity_poly.pdbx_strand_id
1 'polypeptide(L)'
;MECGGAYLKLLTDSPSLNLTEFTDRTAYTIMFGPDKCGPEHKLHFILRHRCPATGNVEEKHARKPQVDLSAYFNDKRTHLYTLVVSSDNSFQVYIDQVLVNNGSLLEDLQPPVNPPPDADDSTDQKPADWDDREKIPDPKAVRPADWDESQSEFIDDAQASVPAGWLLDEPPTVPDTTAKKPADWDDDIDGAWQPAHIENPKCKTRPAAGHGLGRK
;
A
#
# COMPACT_ATOMS: atom_id res chain seq x y z
N MET A 1 4.63 22.68 -5.71
CA MET A 1 5.46 21.47 -5.84
C MET A 1 4.60 20.28 -5.50
N GLU A 2 4.49 19.30 -6.40
CA GLU A 2 3.70 18.08 -6.19
C GLU A 2 4.52 16.97 -5.55
N CYS A 3 5.76 16.75 -6.00
CA CYS A 3 6.72 15.86 -5.35
C CYS A 3 8.17 16.32 -5.58
N GLY A 4 9.00 16.21 -4.55
CA GLY A 4 10.45 16.36 -4.55
C GLY A 4 11.00 16.93 -3.24
N GLY A 5 12.32 16.76 -3.06
CA GLY A 5 13.05 17.17 -1.86
C GLY A 5 13.96 18.36 -2.08
N ALA A 6 14.13 19.16 -1.03
CA ALA A 6 15.04 20.30 -0.97
C ALA A 6 15.92 20.24 0.29
N TYR A 7 16.36 19.02 0.64
CA TYR A 7 17.25 18.76 1.75
C TYR A 7 18.73 18.84 1.34
N LEU A 8 19.58 19.02 2.34
CA LEU A 8 21.03 19.04 2.23
C LEU A 8 21.61 17.72 2.71
N LYS A 9 22.72 17.29 2.10
CA LYS A 9 23.55 16.20 2.58
C LYS A 9 24.93 16.74 2.98
N LEU A 10 25.34 16.51 4.22
CA LEU A 10 26.71 16.75 4.68
C LEU A 10 27.53 15.50 4.37
N LEU A 11 28.39 15.59 3.35
CA LEU A 11 29.14 14.44 2.84
C LEU A 11 30.18 13.96 3.85
N THR A 12 30.41 12.65 3.88
CA THR A 12 31.43 12.05 4.74
C THR A 12 32.80 12.31 4.11
N ASP A 13 33.72 12.88 4.89
CA ASP A 13 35.09 13.06 4.45
C ASP A 13 35.77 11.71 4.24
N SER A 14 36.35 11.51 3.06
CA SER A 14 37.05 10.28 2.69
C SER A 14 38.04 10.56 1.57
N PRO A 15 39.17 9.84 1.49
CA PRO A 15 40.12 9.99 0.39
C PRO A 15 39.53 9.69 -1.00
N SER A 16 38.43 8.94 -1.04
CA SER A 16 37.70 8.58 -2.27
C SER A 16 36.59 9.56 -2.64
N LEU A 17 36.42 10.65 -1.88
CA LEU A 17 35.37 11.64 -2.16
C LEU A 17 35.71 12.46 -3.41
N ASN A 18 34.99 12.22 -4.50
CA ASN A 18 35.06 13.03 -5.71
C ASN A 18 33.74 13.78 -5.94
N LEU A 19 33.76 15.11 -5.83
CA LEU A 19 32.57 15.95 -6.00
C LEU A 19 32.05 16.00 -7.44
N THR A 20 32.88 15.68 -8.44
CA THR A 20 32.42 15.61 -9.83
C THR A 20 31.63 14.33 -10.13
N GLU A 21 31.76 13.31 -9.28
CA GLU A 21 31.08 12.02 -9.37
C GLU A 21 30.00 11.87 -8.28
N PHE A 22 29.42 12.99 -7.85
CA PHE A 22 28.36 12.99 -6.85
C PHE A 22 27.13 12.22 -7.35
N THR A 23 26.71 11.22 -6.58
CA THR A 23 25.57 10.35 -6.88
C THR A 23 24.70 10.15 -5.64
N ASP A 24 23.58 9.46 -5.82
CA ASP A 24 22.68 9.04 -4.73
C ASP A 24 23.40 8.17 -3.68
N ARG A 25 24.44 7.43 -4.09
CA ARG A 25 25.23 6.51 -3.26
C ARG A 25 26.42 7.16 -2.54
N THR A 26 26.74 8.42 -2.85
CA THR A 26 27.85 9.12 -2.20
C THR A 26 27.64 9.15 -0.69
N ALA A 27 28.65 8.72 0.06
CA ALA A 27 28.56 8.64 1.51
C ALA A 27 28.36 10.03 2.14
N TYR A 28 27.38 10.11 3.02
CA TYR A 28 27.07 11.30 3.79
C TYR A 28 26.96 10.95 5.27
N THR A 29 27.16 11.94 6.14
CA THR A 29 27.07 11.79 7.59
C THR A 29 25.72 12.27 8.09
N ILE A 30 25.21 13.41 7.58
CA ILE A 30 23.93 13.98 7.97
C ILE A 30 23.13 14.33 6.72
N MET A 31 21.84 14.01 6.70
CA MET A 31 20.87 14.56 5.76
C MET A 31 19.83 15.37 6.51
N PHE A 32 19.61 16.61 6.10
CA PHE A 32 18.68 17.51 6.77
C PHE A 32 17.92 18.40 5.80
N GLY A 33 16.60 18.46 5.94
CA GLY A 33 15.76 19.45 5.27
C GLY A 33 14.41 18.92 4.77
N PRO A 34 13.64 19.78 4.09
CA PRO A 34 12.27 19.48 3.69
C PRO A 34 12.21 18.50 2.50
N ASP A 35 11.21 17.63 2.56
CA ASP A 35 10.84 16.70 1.49
C ASP A 35 9.33 16.57 1.41
N LYS A 36 8.78 16.78 0.22
CA LYS A 36 7.34 16.69 -0.01
C LYS A 36 7.09 15.72 -1.15
N CYS A 37 6.23 14.73 -0.95
CA CYS A 37 5.72 13.94 -2.06
C CYS A 37 4.23 13.66 -1.89
N GLY A 38 3.42 14.24 -2.76
CA GLY A 38 1.96 14.19 -2.65
C GLY A 38 1.47 14.84 -1.35
N PRO A 39 0.67 14.14 -0.52
CA PRO A 39 0.16 14.66 0.75
C PRO A 39 1.19 14.60 1.90
N GLU A 40 2.30 13.88 1.71
CA GLU A 40 3.31 13.72 2.76
C GLU A 40 4.24 14.94 2.81
N HIS A 41 4.30 15.58 3.98
CA HIS A 41 5.23 16.66 4.30
C HIS A 41 6.22 16.14 5.35
N LYS A 42 7.48 15.96 4.98
CA LYS A 42 8.53 15.41 5.85
C LYS A 42 9.65 16.42 6.03
N LEU A 43 10.16 16.48 7.25
CA LEU A 43 11.41 17.17 7.55
C LEU A 43 12.42 16.11 7.93
N HIS A 44 13.35 15.82 7.02
CA HIS A 44 14.37 14.82 7.26
C HIS A 44 15.38 15.35 8.26
N PHE A 45 15.70 14.54 9.26
CA PHE A 45 16.97 14.58 9.98
C PHE A 45 17.45 13.13 10.08
N ILE A 46 18.46 12.79 9.28
CA ILE A 46 19.01 11.44 9.19
C ILE A 46 20.48 11.51 9.54
N LEU A 47 20.90 10.65 10.46
CA LEU A 47 22.28 10.46 10.88
C LEU A 47 22.77 9.10 10.38
N ARG A 48 23.83 9.05 9.59
CA ARG A 48 24.53 7.78 9.30
C ARG A 48 25.50 7.48 10.43
N HIS A 49 25.22 6.40 11.16
CA HIS A 49 26.02 5.94 12.27
C HIS A 49 26.74 4.65 11.91
N ARG A 50 28.04 4.60 12.17
CA ARG A 50 28.84 3.37 12.06
C ARG A 50 28.88 2.69 13.41
N CYS A 51 28.32 1.49 13.50
CA CYS A 51 28.41 0.68 14.72
C CYS A 51 29.88 0.32 15.00
N PRO A 52 30.44 0.68 16.17
CA PRO A 52 31.83 0.35 16.50
C PRO A 52 32.09 -1.16 16.61
N ALA A 53 31.08 -1.93 17.01
CA ALA A 53 31.22 -3.38 17.24
C ALA A 53 31.16 -4.20 15.94
N THR A 54 30.21 -3.89 15.04
CA THR A 54 30.02 -4.65 13.79
C THR A 54 30.68 -3.98 12.59
N GLY A 55 31.04 -2.70 12.68
CA GLY A 55 31.55 -1.90 11.57
C GLY A 55 30.49 -1.51 10.53
N ASN A 56 29.24 -1.99 10.68
CA ASN A 56 28.13 -1.69 9.79
C ASN A 56 27.71 -0.23 9.90
N VAL A 57 27.37 0.38 8.76
CA VAL A 57 26.88 1.76 8.69
C VAL A 57 25.39 1.72 8.41
N GLU A 58 24.62 2.33 9.29
CA GLU A 58 23.16 2.40 9.20
C GLU A 58 22.67 3.84 9.21
N GLU A 59 21.60 4.09 8.47
CA GLU A 59 20.86 5.35 8.51
C GLU A 59 19.90 5.33 9.70
N LYS A 60 19.95 6.37 10.51
CA LYS A 60 19.10 6.54 11.70
C LYS A 60 18.29 7.81 11.53
N HIS A 61 16.98 7.67 11.50
CA HIS A 61 16.03 8.71 11.16
C HIS A 61 15.44 9.30 12.44
N ALA A 62 15.45 10.62 12.57
CA ALA A 62 14.75 11.27 13.66
C ALA A 62 13.25 11.03 13.56
N ARG A 63 12.61 10.91 14.74
CA ARG A 63 11.15 10.83 14.81
C ARG A 63 10.52 12.04 14.14
N LYS A 64 9.36 11.81 13.51
CA LYS A 64 8.60 12.87 12.87
C LYS A 64 8.20 13.93 13.91
N PRO A 65 8.28 15.23 13.56
CA PRO A 65 7.75 16.30 14.39
C PRO A 65 6.27 16.05 14.74
N GLN A 66 5.85 16.42 15.95
CA GLN A 66 4.44 16.37 16.34
C GLN A 66 3.61 17.54 15.78
N VAL A 67 4.29 18.57 15.28
CA VAL A 67 3.67 19.76 14.70
C VAL A 67 3.32 19.50 13.23
N ASP A 68 2.15 19.98 12.79
CA ASP A 68 1.80 19.95 11.37
C ASP A 68 2.71 20.90 10.57
N LEU A 69 3.43 20.34 9.61
CA LEU A 69 4.35 21.08 8.76
C LEU A 69 3.69 21.61 7.49
N SER A 70 2.45 21.23 7.19
CA SER A 70 1.78 21.49 5.90
C SER A 70 1.80 22.97 5.48
N ALA A 71 1.73 23.89 6.45
CA ALA A 71 1.77 25.34 6.21
C ALA A 71 3.07 25.78 5.52
N TYR A 72 4.22 25.27 5.99
CA TYR A 72 5.56 25.64 5.50
C TYR A 72 5.86 25.13 4.08
N PHE A 73 5.07 24.18 3.58
CA PHE A 73 5.26 23.59 2.25
C PHE A 73 4.33 24.17 1.18
N ASN A 74 3.25 24.84 1.58
CA ASN A 74 2.16 25.22 0.68
C ASN A 74 1.96 26.74 0.54
N ASP A 75 2.51 27.55 1.45
CA ASP A 75 2.33 29.01 1.44
C ASP A 75 3.16 29.75 0.35
N LYS A 76 4.06 29.02 -0.33
CA LYS A 76 4.98 29.51 -1.38
C LYS A 76 5.93 30.62 -0.90
N ARG A 77 6.24 30.67 0.39
CA ARG A 77 7.21 31.61 0.98
C ARG A 77 8.55 30.93 1.23
N THR A 78 9.57 31.75 1.45
CA THR A 78 10.88 31.26 1.86
C THR A 78 10.86 31.00 3.37
N HIS A 79 11.29 29.80 3.76
CA HIS A 79 11.41 29.40 5.16
C HIS A 79 12.86 29.08 5.51
N LEU A 80 13.23 29.33 6.76
CA LEU A 80 14.55 29.03 7.31
C LEU A 80 14.50 27.73 8.11
N TYR A 81 15.25 26.73 7.68
CA TYR A 81 15.39 25.45 8.39
C TYR A 81 16.72 25.42 9.15
N THR A 82 16.67 25.12 10.45
CA THR A 82 17.87 25.07 11.31
C THR A 82 17.92 23.74 12.05
N LEU A 83 19.06 23.06 11.99
CA LEU A 83 19.38 21.88 12.78
C LEU A 83 20.50 22.24 13.76
N VAL A 84 20.27 22.01 15.05
CA VAL A 84 21.27 22.14 16.12
C VAL A 84 21.53 20.75 16.67
N VAL A 85 22.79 20.31 16.62
CA VAL A 85 23.23 19.05 17.22
C VAL A 85 24.27 19.39 18.29
N SER A 86 24.00 18.99 19.52
CA SER A 86 24.83 19.28 20.69
C SER A 86 25.74 18.11 21.04
N SER A 87 26.85 18.39 21.73
CA SER A 87 27.80 17.38 22.19
C SER A 87 27.28 16.48 23.31
N ASP A 88 26.15 16.83 23.92
CA ASP A 88 25.43 16.02 24.92
C ASP A 88 24.53 14.96 24.28
N ASN A 89 24.65 14.74 22.97
CA ASN A 89 23.81 13.86 22.17
C ASN A 89 22.35 14.33 22.03
N SER A 90 22.03 15.58 22.31
CA SER A 90 20.71 16.16 21.99
C SER A 90 20.69 16.81 20.60
N PHE A 91 19.51 16.89 20.01
CA PHE A 91 19.27 17.65 18.79
C PHE A 91 18.00 18.49 18.91
N GLN A 92 17.98 19.59 18.17
CA GLN A 92 16.85 20.50 18.08
C GLN A 92 16.71 20.95 16.63
N VAL A 93 15.47 21.03 16.17
CA VAL A 93 15.13 21.44 14.80
C VAL A 93 14.16 22.59 14.85
N TYR A 94 14.51 23.65 14.13
CA TYR A 94 13.72 24.87 14.04
C TYR A 94 13.30 25.14 12.60
N ILE A 95 12.09 25.67 12.44
CA ILE A 95 11.63 26.30 11.20
C ILE A 95 11.24 27.75 11.54
N ASP A 96 11.81 28.72 10.83
CA ASP A 96 11.58 30.15 11.09
C ASP A 96 11.80 30.54 12.56
N GLN A 97 12.84 29.96 13.17
CA GLN A 97 13.21 30.13 14.59
C GLN A 97 12.19 29.55 15.60
N VAL A 98 11.17 28.83 15.14
CA VAL A 98 10.23 28.09 15.97
C VAL A 98 10.70 26.66 16.12
N LEU A 99 10.83 26.17 17.36
CA LEU A 99 11.19 24.79 17.65
C LEU A 99 10.08 23.85 17.19
N VAL A 100 10.35 22.99 16.20
CA VAL A 100 9.39 22.03 15.65
C VAL A 100 9.70 20.59 16.06
N ASN A 101 10.96 20.28 16.38
CA ASN A 101 11.38 18.95 16.80
C ASN A 101 12.56 19.03 17.78
N ASN A 102 12.64 18.11 18.73
CA ASN A 102 13.80 17.94 19.60
C ASN A 102 13.87 16.49 20.10
N GLY A 103 15.04 16.07 20.56
CA GLY A 103 15.21 14.76 21.15
C GLY A 103 16.68 14.41 21.40
N SER A 104 16.90 13.15 21.75
CA SER A 104 18.21 12.53 21.89
C SER A 104 18.60 11.74 20.64
N LEU A 105 19.84 11.89 20.17
CA LEU A 105 20.41 11.08 19.10
C LEU A 105 20.38 9.58 19.46
N LEU A 106 20.43 9.23 20.75
CA LEU A 106 20.51 7.83 21.18
C LEU A 106 19.13 7.14 21.22
N GLU A 107 18.08 7.89 21.55
CA GLU A 107 16.76 7.34 21.90
C GLU A 107 15.64 7.74 20.91
N ASP A 108 15.78 8.91 20.28
CA ASP A 108 14.77 9.51 19.39
C ASP A 108 15.10 9.35 17.90
N LEU A 109 16.08 8.50 17.57
CA LEU A 109 16.33 8.03 16.22
C LEU A 109 15.81 6.60 16.01
N GLN A 110 15.34 6.32 14.80
CA GLN A 110 14.85 5.02 14.37
C GLN A 110 15.63 4.56 13.12
N PRO A 111 16.24 3.36 13.12
CA PRO A 111 16.39 2.44 14.25
C PRO A 111 17.26 3.04 15.37
N PRO A 112 17.08 2.58 16.63
CA PRO A 112 17.81 3.13 17.78
C PRO A 112 19.32 3.03 17.59
N VAL A 113 20.08 3.99 18.11
CA VAL A 113 21.56 3.98 17.98
C VAL A 113 22.15 2.77 18.68
N ASN A 114 21.66 2.52 19.88
CA ASN A 114 22.02 1.36 20.67
C ASN A 114 21.03 0.24 20.38
N PRO A 115 21.52 -1.02 20.22
CA PRO A 115 20.64 -2.18 20.17
C PRO A 115 19.71 -2.20 21.39
N PRO A 116 18.50 -2.79 21.27
CA PRO A 116 17.66 -3.06 22.42
C PRO A 116 18.45 -3.85 23.49
N PRO A 117 18.22 -3.59 24.79
CA PRO A 117 18.89 -4.33 25.86
C PRO A 117 18.53 -5.82 25.84
N ASP A 118 17.32 -6.15 25.38
CA ASP A 118 16.80 -7.50 25.24
C ASP A 118 16.65 -7.85 23.75
N ALA A 119 17.22 -8.96 23.31
CA ALA A 119 17.06 -9.49 21.97
C ALA A 119 16.25 -10.80 22.04
N ASP A 120 15.30 -10.97 21.11
CA ASP A 120 14.57 -12.23 20.97
C ASP A 120 15.54 -13.37 20.65
N ASP A 121 15.35 -14.52 21.29
CA ASP A 121 16.16 -15.70 21.06
C ASP A 121 15.81 -16.29 19.68
N SER A 122 16.76 -16.22 18.75
CA SER A 122 16.60 -16.77 17.39
C SER A 122 16.33 -18.28 17.34
N THR A 123 16.59 -19.00 18.44
CA THR A 123 16.33 -20.43 18.56
C THR A 123 14.98 -20.76 19.19
N ASP A 124 14.26 -19.75 19.69
CA ASP A 124 12.92 -19.92 20.24
C ASP A 124 11.93 -20.25 19.12
N GLN A 125 11.10 -21.26 19.36
CA GLN A 125 10.06 -21.69 18.44
C GLN A 125 8.76 -21.82 19.20
N LYS A 126 7.71 -21.21 18.65
CA LYS A 126 6.36 -21.37 19.17
C LYS A 126 6.02 -22.86 19.27
N PRO A 127 5.64 -23.37 20.46
CA PRO A 127 5.25 -24.76 20.63
C PRO A 127 4.10 -25.17 19.71
N ALA A 128 4.07 -26.44 19.31
CA ALA A 128 3.05 -26.95 18.39
C ALA A 128 1.62 -26.93 18.98
N ASP A 129 1.50 -26.91 20.31
CA ASP A 129 0.26 -26.84 21.08
C ASP A 129 -0.14 -25.40 21.43
N TRP A 130 0.62 -24.39 20.98
CA TRP A 130 0.31 -23.00 21.22
C TRP A 130 -0.88 -22.54 20.38
N ASP A 131 -1.97 -22.16 21.03
CA ASP A 131 -3.20 -21.69 20.39
C ASP A 131 -3.33 -20.15 20.47
N ASP A 132 -3.09 -19.46 19.36
CA ASP A 132 -3.23 -17.99 19.26
C ASP A 132 -4.68 -17.53 18.98
N ARG A 133 -5.67 -18.44 18.94
CA ARG A 133 -7.04 -18.06 18.64
C ARG A 133 -7.64 -17.28 19.81
N GLU A 134 -7.89 -15.99 19.61
CA GLU A 134 -8.57 -15.14 20.60
C GLU A 134 -10.00 -15.63 20.91
N LYS A 135 -10.67 -16.21 19.90
CA LYS A 135 -12.03 -16.74 20.02
C LYS A 135 -12.08 -18.17 19.52
N ILE A 136 -12.70 -19.03 20.32
CA ILE A 136 -13.01 -20.42 19.96
C ILE A 136 -14.53 -20.61 19.92
N PRO A 137 -15.06 -21.46 19.01
CA PRO A 137 -16.46 -21.88 19.07
C PRO A 137 -16.77 -22.48 20.44
N ASP A 138 -17.93 -22.15 21.02
CA ASP A 138 -18.36 -22.74 22.28
C ASP A 138 -18.51 -24.27 22.10
N PRO A 139 -17.73 -25.11 22.81
CA PRO A 139 -17.85 -26.55 22.71
C PRO A 139 -19.22 -27.11 23.10
N LYS A 140 -20.02 -26.33 23.86
CA LYS A 140 -21.38 -26.72 24.28
C LYS A 140 -22.47 -26.24 23.32
N ALA A 141 -22.15 -25.38 22.36
CA ALA A 141 -23.11 -24.95 21.37
C ALA A 141 -23.44 -26.12 20.43
N VAL A 142 -24.70 -26.56 20.49
CA VAL A 142 -25.24 -27.58 19.58
C VAL A 142 -26.10 -26.86 18.56
N ARG A 143 -25.96 -27.22 17.27
CA ARG A 143 -26.83 -26.70 16.22
C ARG A 143 -28.30 -27.03 16.56
N PRO A 144 -29.22 -26.07 16.48
CA PRO A 144 -30.65 -26.32 16.68
C PRO A 144 -31.19 -27.39 15.73
N ALA A 145 -32.28 -28.06 16.13
CA ALA A 145 -32.86 -29.15 15.35
C ALA A 145 -33.49 -28.71 14.02
N ASP A 146 -33.84 -27.42 13.90
CA ASP A 146 -34.41 -26.76 12.72
C ASP A 146 -33.35 -26.12 11.81
N TRP A 147 -32.07 -26.31 12.11
CA TRP A 147 -30.95 -25.78 11.31
C TRP A 147 -30.62 -26.70 10.12
N ASP A 148 -31.24 -26.43 8.97
CA ASP A 148 -31.04 -27.18 7.72
C ASP A 148 -30.05 -26.47 6.77
N GLU A 149 -28.78 -26.90 6.79
CA GLU A 149 -27.72 -26.39 5.91
C GLU A 149 -27.82 -26.87 4.45
N SER A 150 -28.76 -27.78 4.16
CA SER A 150 -28.96 -28.29 2.80
C SER A 150 -29.95 -27.46 1.99
N GLN A 151 -30.67 -26.54 2.63
CA GLN A 151 -31.60 -25.65 1.94
C GLN A 151 -30.83 -24.61 1.13
N SER A 152 -31.35 -24.34 -0.06
CA SER A 152 -30.87 -23.22 -0.87
C SER A 152 -31.27 -21.90 -0.23
N GLU A 153 -30.41 -20.88 -0.33
CA GLU A 153 -30.70 -19.52 0.13
C GLU A 153 -31.93 -18.92 -0.60
N PHE A 154 -32.14 -19.34 -1.85
CA PHE A 154 -33.24 -18.90 -2.70
C PHE A 154 -34.19 -20.06 -2.99
N ILE A 155 -35.49 -19.75 -3.00
CA ILE A 155 -36.57 -20.64 -3.42
C ILE A 155 -37.20 -20.11 -4.72
N ASP A 156 -37.54 -21.01 -5.64
CA ASP A 156 -38.27 -20.62 -6.84
C ASP A 156 -39.68 -20.14 -6.48
N ASP A 157 -40.10 -19.01 -7.05
CA ASP A 157 -41.45 -18.48 -6.82
C ASP A 157 -42.48 -19.30 -7.61
N ALA A 158 -43.24 -20.14 -6.90
CA ALA A 158 -44.28 -20.98 -7.48
C ALA A 158 -45.43 -20.20 -8.16
N GLN A 159 -45.57 -18.89 -7.89
CA GLN A 159 -46.57 -18.04 -8.53
C GLN A 159 -46.01 -17.27 -9.74
N ALA A 160 -44.70 -17.35 -10.01
CA ALA A 160 -44.10 -16.69 -11.16
C ALA A 160 -44.43 -17.44 -12.46
N SER A 161 -45.13 -16.75 -13.37
CA SER A 161 -45.36 -17.23 -14.74
C SER A 161 -44.50 -16.46 -15.74
N VAL A 162 -43.96 -17.15 -16.76
CA VAL A 162 -43.24 -16.48 -17.84
C VAL A 162 -44.19 -15.52 -18.58
N PRO A 163 -43.82 -14.24 -18.78
CA PRO A 163 -44.64 -13.28 -19.52
C PRO A 163 -44.98 -13.73 -20.95
N ALA A 164 -46.19 -13.40 -21.40
CA ALA A 164 -46.61 -13.65 -22.78
C ALA A 164 -45.68 -12.94 -23.78
N GLY A 165 -45.08 -13.69 -24.70
CA GLY A 165 -44.17 -13.17 -25.73
C GLY A 165 -42.67 -13.35 -25.44
N TRP A 166 -42.31 -13.89 -24.28
CA TRP A 166 -40.92 -14.31 -23.97
C TRP A 166 -40.46 -15.39 -24.95
N LEU A 167 -39.27 -15.23 -25.51
CA LEU A 167 -38.67 -16.22 -26.42
C LEU A 167 -37.78 -17.18 -25.63
N LEU A 168 -38.33 -18.29 -25.13
CA LEU A 168 -37.55 -19.26 -24.35
C LEU A 168 -36.40 -19.88 -25.15
N ASP A 169 -36.68 -20.23 -26.42
CA ASP A 169 -35.77 -21.01 -27.27
C ASP A 169 -34.74 -20.15 -28.03
N GLU A 170 -34.83 -18.82 -27.94
CA GLU A 170 -33.89 -17.91 -28.60
C GLU A 170 -32.89 -17.36 -27.58
N PRO A 171 -31.57 -17.46 -27.84
CA PRO A 171 -30.58 -16.90 -26.94
C PRO A 171 -30.67 -15.37 -26.94
N PRO A 172 -30.41 -14.71 -25.79
CA PRO A 172 -30.42 -13.25 -25.69
C PRO A 172 -29.32 -12.59 -26.52
N THR A 173 -28.23 -13.32 -26.75
CA THR A 173 -27.09 -12.87 -27.56
C THR A 173 -26.73 -13.91 -28.62
N VAL A 174 -26.36 -13.45 -29.80
CA VAL A 174 -25.90 -14.27 -30.94
C VAL A 174 -24.51 -13.81 -31.38
N PRO A 175 -23.65 -14.70 -31.88
CA PRO A 175 -22.37 -14.30 -32.43
C PRO A 175 -22.55 -13.33 -33.61
N ASP A 176 -21.75 -12.27 -33.64
CA ASP A 176 -21.76 -11.27 -34.70
C ASP A 176 -21.29 -11.88 -36.02
N THR A 177 -22.21 -11.97 -36.98
CA THR A 177 -21.95 -12.52 -38.33
C THR A 177 -21.15 -11.58 -39.22
N THR A 178 -20.94 -10.33 -38.78
CA THR A 178 -20.15 -9.31 -39.50
C THR A 178 -18.72 -9.20 -38.97
N ALA A 179 -18.44 -9.79 -37.80
CA ALA A 179 -17.11 -9.82 -37.22
C ALA A 179 -16.16 -10.64 -38.09
N LYS A 180 -14.97 -10.08 -38.36
CA LYS A 180 -13.89 -10.77 -39.08
C LYS A 180 -12.71 -10.92 -38.14
N LYS A 181 -12.03 -12.07 -38.24
CA LYS A 181 -10.77 -12.32 -37.53
C LYS A 181 -9.77 -11.20 -37.88
N PRO A 182 -9.19 -10.51 -36.87
CA PRO A 182 -8.14 -9.51 -37.10
C PRO A 182 -6.94 -10.11 -37.83
N ALA A 183 -6.27 -9.31 -38.66
CA ALA A 183 -5.08 -9.76 -39.41
C ALA A 183 -3.90 -10.10 -38.49
N ASP A 184 -3.82 -9.46 -37.33
CA ASP A 184 -2.74 -9.64 -36.35
C ASP A 184 -3.06 -10.71 -35.29
N TRP A 185 -4.15 -11.48 -35.45
CA TRP A 185 -4.55 -12.51 -34.48
C TRP A 185 -3.79 -13.83 -34.72
N ASP A 186 -3.11 -14.31 -33.69
CA ASP A 186 -2.38 -15.58 -33.70
C ASP A 186 -3.12 -16.63 -32.85
N ASP A 187 -3.62 -17.70 -33.43
CA ASP A 187 -4.38 -18.71 -32.66
C ASP A 187 -3.51 -19.50 -31.66
N ASP A 188 -2.18 -19.50 -31.81
CA ASP A 188 -1.24 -20.17 -30.89
C ASP A 188 -0.96 -19.31 -29.64
N ILE A 189 -1.00 -17.99 -29.79
CA ILE A 189 -0.73 -17.04 -28.69
C ILE A 189 -2.03 -16.48 -28.09
N ASP A 190 -3.00 -16.10 -28.92
CA ASP A 190 -4.26 -15.47 -28.54
C ASP A 190 -5.42 -16.48 -28.37
N GLY A 191 -5.21 -17.74 -28.77
CA GLY A 191 -6.21 -18.80 -28.77
C GLY A 191 -7.15 -18.78 -29.97
N ALA A 192 -8.00 -19.80 -30.11
CA ALA A 192 -8.93 -19.89 -31.25
C ALA A 192 -9.91 -18.71 -31.30
N TRP A 193 -9.81 -17.90 -32.36
CA TRP A 193 -10.68 -16.73 -32.51
C TRP A 193 -12.17 -17.11 -32.54
N GLN A 194 -12.98 -16.40 -31.74
CA GLN A 194 -14.44 -16.46 -31.77
C GLN A 194 -15.05 -15.07 -31.95
N PRO A 195 -16.13 -14.92 -32.74
CA PRO A 195 -16.80 -13.64 -32.93
C PRO A 195 -17.41 -13.14 -31.62
N ALA A 196 -17.39 -11.82 -31.43
CA ALA A 196 -18.06 -11.18 -30.31
C ALA A 196 -19.57 -11.49 -30.36
N HIS A 197 -20.19 -11.67 -29.18
CA HIS A 197 -21.63 -11.86 -29.10
C HIS A 197 -22.34 -10.50 -29.08
N ILE A 198 -23.35 -10.34 -29.93
CA ILE A 198 -24.21 -9.16 -30.03
C ILE A 198 -25.62 -9.51 -29.59
N GLU A 199 -26.40 -8.49 -29.18
CA GLU A 199 -27.81 -8.68 -28.83
C GLU A 199 -28.59 -9.28 -30.01
N ASN A 200 -29.34 -10.36 -29.74
CA ASN A 200 -30.14 -11.01 -30.75
C ASN A 200 -31.21 -10.04 -31.28
N PRO A 201 -31.19 -9.68 -32.58
CA PRO A 201 -32.14 -8.72 -33.15
C PRO A 201 -33.61 -9.10 -32.95
N LYS A 202 -33.92 -10.40 -32.84
CA LYS A 202 -35.27 -10.92 -32.56
C LYS A 202 -35.78 -10.56 -31.16
N CYS A 203 -34.88 -10.19 -30.24
CA CYS A 203 -35.20 -9.87 -28.85
C CYS A 203 -35.49 -8.39 -28.63
N LYS A 204 -35.11 -7.51 -29.59
CA LYS A 204 -35.27 -6.05 -29.46
C LYS A 204 -36.73 -5.57 -29.41
N THR A 205 -37.67 -6.36 -29.96
CA THR A 205 -39.10 -6.01 -30.02
C THR A 205 -39.96 -6.80 -29.04
N ARG A 206 -39.33 -7.57 -28.14
CA ARG A 206 -40.01 -8.49 -27.22
C ARG A 206 -39.53 -8.32 -25.77
N PRO A 207 -40.28 -8.81 -24.77
CA PRO A 207 -39.99 -8.56 -23.36
C PRO A 207 -38.62 -9.08 -22.91
N ALA A 208 -38.20 -10.28 -23.38
CA ALA A 208 -36.90 -10.89 -23.14
C ALA A 208 -36.76 -12.22 -23.92
N ALA A 209 -35.57 -12.81 -23.89
CA ALA A 209 -35.26 -14.11 -24.50
C ALA A 209 -34.24 -14.92 -23.67
N GLY A 210 -34.31 -16.24 -23.80
CA GLY A 210 -33.49 -17.21 -23.08
C GLY A 210 -34.19 -17.83 -21.87
N HIS A 211 -33.62 -18.93 -21.37
CA HIS A 211 -34.10 -19.63 -20.17
C HIS A 211 -33.54 -18.98 -18.91
N GLY A 212 -34.27 -18.02 -18.36
CA GLY A 212 -33.91 -17.37 -17.10
C GLY A 212 -35.07 -16.56 -16.55
N LEU A 213 -35.94 -17.19 -15.76
CA LEU A 213 -36.75 -16.44 -14.81
C LEU A 213 -35.77 -15.92 -13.75
N GLY A 214 -35.66 -14.59 -13.63
CA GLY A 214 -34.76 -13.97 -12.67
C GLY A 214 -35.00 -14.54 -11.27
N ARG A 215 -33.97 -15.15 -10.68
CA ARG A 215 -33.97 -15.54 -9.27
C ARG A 215 -33.99 -14.24 -8.46
N LYS A 216 -35.00 -14.09 -7.60
CA LYS A 216 -35.02 -13.04 -6.57
C LYS A 216 -34.44 -13.58 -5.28
#